data_AF-A0A086J433-F1
#
_entry.id   AF-A0A086J433-F1
#
_cell.length_a   1.000
_cell.length_b   1.000
_cell.length_c   1.000
_cell.angle_alpha   90.00
_cell.angle_beta   90.00
_cell.angle_gamma   90.00
#
_symmetry.space_group_name_H-M   'P 1'
#
loop_
_entity.id
_entity.type
_entity.pdbx_description
1 polymer ?
#
loop_
_entity_poly.entity_id
_entity_poly.type
_entity_poly.pdbx_seq_one_letter_code
_entity_poly.pdbx_strand_id
1 'polypeptide(L)'
;MNGETIEKKYTDGEDLLNVRVLQRNLVYVVGIPIEFAREDLLRSKSLFGGFGEIVKIVLSRRKETKPEKQTEGVYSAYITYLKEEYAVEAIREMDGFMLGEKTVRCTFGTTKYCSFFLRKIKCSNEGCLYLHEKGRDEDSFARDQMFVLKTKIEKIIEERRPVEKDTFSSGAKASDSDNIEELSALFLFKPEYVAAQKHYDSCQFNPFYRRTSDDSHESASLGVRSICAEK
;
A
#
# COMPACT_ATOMS: atom_id res chain seq x y z
N MET A 1 -13.59 37.97 -16.01
CA MET A 1 -12.79 36.88 -16.60
C MET A 1 -13.27 35.60 -15.93
N ASN A 2 -14.27 34.95 -16.52
CA ASN A 2 -14.90 33.78 -15.93
C ASN A 2 -14.14 32.56 -16.44
N GLY A 3 -13.41 31.89 -15.54
CA GLY A 3 -12.77 30.62 -15.84
C GLY A 3 -13.82 29.53 -15.94
N GLU A 4 -14.25 29.22 -17.15
CA GLU A 4 -15.05 28.03 -17.41
C GLU A 4 -14.18 26.79 -17.17
N THR A 5 -14.40 26.14 -16.03
CA THR A 5 -13.90 24.80 -15.78
C THR A 5 -14.59 23.87 -16.78
N ILE A 6 -13.85 23.42 -17.80
CA ILE A 6 -14.37 22.52 -18.82
C ILE A 6 -14.62 21.14 -18.18
N GLU A 7 -15.81 20.93 -17.64
CA GLU A 7 -16.32 19.60 -17.31
C GLU A 7 -16.65 18.87 -18.63
N LYS A 8 -15.69 18.08 -19.13
CA LYS A 8 -16.00 17.11 -20.19
C LYS A 8 -16.79 15.96 -19.57
N LYS A 9 -18.11 15.96 -19.82
CA LYS A 9 -18.97 14.79 -19.57
C LYS A 9 -18.57 13.69 -20.56
N TYR A 10 -17.97 12.62 -20.05
CA TYR A 10 -17.66 11.44 -20.86
C TYR A 10 -18.96 10.72 -21.23
N THR A 11 -19.32 10.75 -22.51
CA THR A 11 -20.48 10.00 -23.00
C THR A 11 -20.20 8.49 -22.98
N ASP A 12 -21.23 7.67 -22.77
CA ASP A 12 -21.09 6.21 -22.71
C ASP A 12 -20.55 5.65 -24.04
N GLY A 13 -19.23 5.45 -24.09
CA GLY A 13 -18.51 4.94 -25.26
C GLY A 13 -17.25 5.71 -25.63
N GLU A 14 -17.00 6.89 -25.06
CA GLU A 14 -15.75 7.65 -25.26
C GLU A 14 -14.55 6.98 -24.57
N ASP A 15 -13.39 7.00 -25.23
CA ASP A 15 -12.19 6.18 -25.00
C ASP A 15 -11.71 6.03 -23.53
N LEU A 16 -12.39 5.16 -22.77
CA LEU A 16 -12.00 4.72 -21.43
C LEU A 16 -10.59 4.08 -21.41
N LEU A 17 -10.04 3.73 -22.57
CA LEU A 17 -8.68 3.22 -22.75
C LEU A 17 -7.60 4.13 -22.15
N ASN A 18 -7.81 5.45 -22.20
CA ASN A 18 -6.83 6.44 -21.74
C ASN A 18 -7.22 7.11 -20.41
N VAL A 19 -8.33 6.69 -19.82
CA VAL A 19 -8.81 7.21 -18.54
C VAL A 19 -8.14 6.47 -17.38
N ARG A 20 -7.71 7.22 -16.39
CA ARG A 20 -7.33 6.72 -15.07
C ARG A 20 -8.39 7.10 -14.05
N VAL A 21 -8.71 6.17 -13.17
CA VAL A 21 -9.70 6.39 -12.11
C VAL A 21 -8.98 6.40 -10.77
N LEU A 22 -9.14 7.47 -10.01
CA LEU A 22 -8.72 7.60 -8.62
C LEU A 22 -9.55 6.65 -7.74
N GLN A 23 -8.89 5.92 -6.85
CA GLN A 23 -9.53 5.00 -5.92
C GLN A 23 -9.34 5.53 -4.49
N ARG A 24 -10.41 6.04 -3.88
CA ARG A 24 -10.35 6.75 -2.58
C ARG A 24 -10.04 5.86 -1.38
N ASN A 25 -10.26 4.55 -1.48
CA ASN A 25 -9.90 3.59 -0.44
C ASN A 25 -8.59 2.84 -0.73
N LEU A 26 -7.88 3.20 -1.80
CA LEU A 26 -6.63 2.55 -2.18
C LEU A 26 -5.46 3.50 -1.93
N VAL A 27 -4.50 3.05 -1.13
CA VAL A 27 -3.25 3.76 -0.86
C VAL A 27 -2.13 3.14 -1.71
N TYR A 28 -1.43 3.97 -2.46
CA TYR A 28 -0.20 3.62 -3.15
C TYR A 28 1.00 4.13 -2.36
N VAL A 29 1.83 3.19 -1.92
CA VAL A 29 3.01 3.42 -1.11
C VAL A 29 4.25 3.14 -1.94
N VAL A 30 5.23 4.05 -1.88
CA VAL A 30 6.51 3.92 -2.57
C VAL A 30 7.64 4.14 -1.58
N GLY A 31 8.74 3.42 -1.76
CA GLY A 31 9.94 3.62 -0.93
C GLY A 31 10.04 2.63 0.22
N ILE A 32 9.25 1.55 0.19
CA ILE A 32 9.26 0.54 1.25
C ILE A 32 10.58 -0.23 1.18
N PRO A 33 11.42 -0.24 2.23
CA PRO A 33 12.62 -1.06 2.27
C PRO A 33 12.27 -2.55 2.25
N ILE A 34 13.18 -3.38 1.74
CA ILE A 34 12.96 -4.83 1.60
C ILE A 34 12.68 -5.53 2.93
N GLU A 35 13.25 -5.04 4.02
CA GLU A 35 13.05 -5.57 5.37
C GLU A 35 11.58 -5.46 5.82
N PHE A 36 10.88 -4.44 5.30
CA PHE A 36 9.47 -4.15 5.58
C PHE A 36 8.53 -4.56 4.46
N ALA A 37 9.04 -5.07 3.33
CA ALA A 37 8.26 -5.45 2.15
C ALA A 37 7.59 -6.82 2.32
N ARG A 38 6.86 -7.01 3.42
CA ARG A 38 6.09 -8.23 3.75
C ARG A 38 4.66 -7.87 4.13
N GLU A 39 3.71 -8.68 3.71
CA GLU A 39 2.28 -8.40 3.94
C GLU A 39 1.92 -8.37 5.43
N ASP A 40 2.48 -9.28 6.23
CA ASP A 40 2.28 -9.37 7.68
C ASP A 40 2.74 -8.11 8.41
N LEU A 41 3.91 -7.57 8.03
CA LEU A 41 4.41 -6.31 8.58
C LEU A 41 3.54 -5.12 8.17
N LEU A 42 3.19 -5.00 6.88
CA LEU A 42 2.35 -3.90 6.44
C LEU A 42 0.96 -3.93 7.09
N ARG A 43 0.42 -5.13 7.32
CA ARG A 43 -0.86 -5.35 8.02
C ARG A 43 -0.76 -5.20 9.54
N SER A 44 0.44 -5.09 10.09
CA SER A 44 0.62 -4.91 11.53
C SER A 44 0.00 -3.60 12.01
N LYS A 45 -0.46 -3.59 13.25
CA LYS A 45 -0.98 -2.38 13.91
C LYS A 45 0.07 -1.28 14.01
N SER A 46 1.37 -1.59 14.01
CA SER A 46 2.44 -0.60 14.06
C SER A 46 2.69 0.12 12.73
N LEU A 47 2.16 -0.40 11.61
CA LEU A 47 2.26 0.22 10.29
C LEU A 47 0.86 0.55 9.73
N PHE A 48 0.48 0.00 8.58
CA PHE A 48 -0.76 0.38 7.89
C PHE A 48 -2.01 -0.24 8.53
N GLY A 49 -1.88 -1.36 9.25
CA GLY A 49 -3.02 -1.98 9.93
C GLY A 49 -3.55 -1.16 11.12
N GLY A 50 -2.81 -0.16 11.59
CA GLY A 50 -3.24 0.72 12.69
C GLY A 50 -4.33 1.71 12.29
N PHE A 51 -4.40 2.11 11.00
CA PHE A 51 -5.36 3.09 10.51
C PHE A 51 -6.76 2.51 10.24
N GLY A 52 -6.86 1.19 10.08
CA GLY A 52 -8.14 0.54 9.85
C GLY A 52 -8.03 -0.81 9.17
N GLU A 53 -9.18 -1.40 8.85
CA GLU A 53 -9.25 -2.72 8.26
C GLU A 53 -8.76 -2.73 6.81
N ILE A 54 -7.74 -3.54 6.54
CA ILE A 54 -7.15 -3.73 5.22
C ILE A 54 -7.80 -4.94 4.53
N VAL A 55 -8.38 -4.70 3.36
CA VAL A 55 -9.00 -5.74 2.52
C VAL A 55 -7.93 -6.50 1.73
N LYS A 56 -6.99 -5.78 1.11
CA LYS A 56 -6.01 -6.37 0.19
C LYS A 56 -4.69 -5.59 0.22
N ILE A 57 -3.57 -6.32 0.17
CA ILE A 57 -2.24 -5.75 -0.05
C ILE A 57 -1.66 -6.38 -1.31
N VAL A 58 -1.12 -5.56 -2.20
CA VAL A 58 -0.38 -6.01 -3.39
C VAL A 58 0.98 -5.37 -3.39
N LEU A 59 2.02 -6.17 -3.14
CA LEU A 59 3.41 -5.76 -3.22
C LEU A 59 3.89 -5.81 -4.66
N SER A 60 4.55 -4.74 -5.10
CA SER A 60 5.15 -4.61 -6.42
C SER A 60 6.61 -4.19 -6.26
N ARG A 61 7.51 -5.06 -6.75
CA ARG A 61 8.93 -4.76 -6.86
C ARG A 61 9.16 -3.98 -8.14
N ARG A 62 9.83 -2.82 -8.06
CA ARG A 62 10.26 -2.13 -9.28
C ARG A 62 11.26 -3.02 -10.01
N LYS A 63 10.93 -3.44 -11.24
CA LYS A 63 11.90 -4.00 -12.18
C LYS A 63 12.62 -2.82 -12.82
N GLU A 64 13.77 -2.43 -12.28
CA GLU A 64 14.61 -1.43 -12.94
C GLU A 64 15.18 -2.03 -14.23
N THR A 65 14.92 -1.34 -15.34
CA THR A 65 15.33 -1.77 -16.69
C THR A 65 16.80 -1.45 -17.00
N LYS A 66 17.55 -0.89 -16.03
CA LYS A 66 18.97 -0.53 -16.17
C LYS A 66 19.77 -1.12 -15.01
N PRO A 67 20.76 -2.00 -15.27
CA PRO A 67 21.55 -2.67 -14.24
C PRO A 67 22.51 -1.76 -13.45
N GLU A 68 22.73 -0.51 -13.89
CA GLU A 68 23.69 0.42 -13.29
C GLU A 68 23.15 1.26 -12.13
N LYS A 69 21.83 1.32 -11.97
CA LYS A 69 21.16 1.99 -10.83
C LYS A 69 20.18 1.02 -10.21
N GLN A 70 20.67 -0.14 -9.78
CA GLN A 70 19.87 -1.01 -8.94
C GLN A 70 19.68 -0.30 -7.60
N THR A 71 18.52 0.29 -7.39
CA THR A 71 18.05 0.58 -6.04
C THR A 71 17.61 -0.76 -5.43
N GLU A 72 18.57 -1.66 -5.20
CA GLU A 72 18.30 -2.96 -4.61
C GLU A 72 17.54 -2.76 -3.30
N GLY A 73 16.42 -3.44 -3.17
CA GLY A 73 15.65 -3.46 -1.92
C GLY A 73 14.62 -2.35 -1.72
N VAL A 74 14.07 -1.73 -2.78
CA VAL A 74 12.90 -0.84 -2.65
C VAL A 74 11.66 -1.41 -3.32
N TYR A 75 10.55 -1.41 -2.57
CA TYR A 75 9.25 -1.91 -2.98
C TYR A 75 8.21 -0.80 -3.02
N SER A 76 7.12 -1.11 -3.73
CA SER A 76 5.89 -0.35 -3.70
C SER A 76 4.75 -1.27 -3.27
N ALA A 77 3.71 -0.71 -2.66
CA ALA A 77 2.54 -1.45 -2.24
C ALA A 77 1.25 -0.73 -2.66
N TYR A 78 0.24 -1.52 -3.00
CA TYR A 78 -1.14 -1.07 -3.12
C TYR A 78 -1.91 -1.66 -1.94
N ILE A 79 -2.40 -0.80 -1.05
CA ILE A 79 -3.11 -1.18 0.17
C ILE A 79 -4.55 -0.71 0.01
N THR A 80 -5.48 -1.65 -0.07
CA THR A 80 -6.92 -1.38 -0.17
C THR A 80 -7.55 -1.48 1.21
N TYR A 81 -8.08 -0.37 1.72
CA TYR A 81 -8.85 -0.33 2.95
C TYR A 81 -10.32 -0.63 2.72
N LEU A 82 -11.00 -1.06 3.78
CA LEU A 82 -12.45 -1.26 3.79
C LEU A 82 -13.21 0.06 3.58
N LYS A 83 -12.69 1.16 4.12
CA LYS A 83 -13.29 2.49 4.07
C LYS A 83 -12.32 3.54 3.55
N GLU A 84 -12.84 4.60 2.94
CA GLU A 84 -12.02 5.70 2.43
C GLU A 84 -11.44 6.58 3.55
N GLU A 85 -12.09 6.63 4.73
CA GLU A 85 -11.58 7.33 5.91
C GLU A 85 -10.20 6.82 6.34
N TYR A 86 -10.03 5.51 6.42
CA TYR A 86 -8.78 4.86 6.81
C TYR A 86 -7.65 5.16 5.82
N ALA A 87 -7.96 5.26 4.52
CA ALA A 87 -6.98 5.59 3.51
C ALA A 87 -6.50 7.04 3.62
N VAL A 88 -7.39 7.98 3.91
CA VAL A 88 -7.05 9.40 4.13
C VAL A 88 -6.11 9.54 5.33
N GLU A 89 -6.46 8.93 6.47
CA GLU A 89 -5.66 8.95 7.69
C GLU A 89 -4.29 8.31 7.49
N ALA A 90 -4.25 7.14 6.82
CA ALA A 90 -3.00 6.47 6.51
C ALA A 90 -2.08 7.34 5.63
N ILE A 91 -2.61 8.00 4.59
CA ILE A 91 -1.81 8.88 3.74
C ILE A 91 -1.30 10.08 4.54
N ARG A 92 -2.16 10.68 5.38
CA ARG A 92 -1.80 11.87 6.16
C ARG A 92 -0.64 11.60 7.11
N GLU A 93 -0.65 10.48 7.81
CA GLU A 93 0.36 10.15 8.82
C GLU A 93 1.60 9.46 8.21
N MET A 94 1.43 8.64 7.16
CA MET A 94 2.54 7.87 6.57
C MET A 94 3.26 8.60 5.43
N ASP A 95 2.68 9.61 4.79
CA ASP A 95 3.39 10.33 3.72
C ASP A 95 4.56 11.14 4.28
N GLY A 96 5.78 10.78 3.90
CA GLY A 96 6.99 11.37 4.47
C GLY A 96 7.50 10.67 5.74
N PHE A 97 6.86 9.57 6.16
CA PHE A 97 7.33 8.78 7.29
C PHE A 97 8.66 8.08 6.99
N MET A 98 9.55 8.00 7.98
CA MET A 98 10.82 7.28 7.85
C MET A 98 10.65 5.83 8.31
N LEU A 99 10.80 4.91 7.37
CA LEU A 99 10.76 3.47 7.61
C LEU A 99 12.18 2.91 7.47
N GLY A 100 12.82 2.61 8.61
CA GLY A 100 14.25 2.34 8.64
C GLY A 100 15.05 3.57 8.18
N GLU A 101 15.86 3.41 7.12
CA GLU A 101 16.68 4.50 6.57
C GLU A 101 16.06 5.19 5.34
N LYS A 102 14.84 4.81 4.95
CA LYS A 102 14.18 5.37 3.77
C LYS A 102 12.88 6.07 4.15
N THR A 103 12.61 7.19 3.48
CA THR A 103 11.33 7.87 3.57
C THR A 103 10.33 7.22 2.62
N VAL A 104 9.16 6.83 3.15
CA VAL A 104 8.05 6.37 2.33
C VAL A 104 7.22 7.55 1.83
N ARG A 105 6.67 7.41 0.62
CA ARG A 105 5.73 8.36 0.03
C ARG A 105 4.40 7.66 -0.17
N CYS A 106 3.34 8.26 0.33
CA CYS A 106 2.00 7.72 0.30
C CYS A 106 1.08 8.66 -0.47
N THR A 107 0.24 8.09 -1.32
CA THR A 107 -0.77 8.84 -2.08
C THR A 107 -1.94 7.92 -2.40
N PHE A 108 -3.04 8.47 -2.91
CA PHE A 108 -4.12 7.61 -3.39
C PHE A 108 -3.70 6.87 -4.66
N GLY A 109 -4.12 5.61 -4.73
CA GLY A 109 -3.93 4.78 -5.90
C GLY A 109 -4.83 5.22 -7.04
N THR A 110 -4.34 5.01 -8.26
CA THR A 110 -5.16 5.12 -9.47
C THR A 110 -5.16 3.78 -10.18
N THR A 111 -6.26 3.47 -10.86
CA THR A 111 -6.37 2.28 -11.68
C THR A 111 -6.79 2.63 -13.10
N LYS A 112 -6.62 1.65 -13.99
CA LYS A 112 -7.16 1.69 -15.35
C LYS A 112 -8.36 0.76 -15.43
N TYR A 113 -9.18 0.96 -16.45
CA TYR A 113 -10.20 -0.01 -16.82
C TYR A 113 -9.57 -1.31 -17.32
N CYS A 114 -10.18 -2.44 -16.95
CA CYS A 114 -9.74 -3.74 -17.43
C CYS A 114 -10.01 -3.87 -18.92
N SER A 115 -9.07 -4.44 -19.67
CA SER A 115 -9.23 -4.67 -21.11
C SER A 115 -10.44 -5.55 -21.45
N PHE A 116 -10.77 -6.53 -20.60
CA PHE A 116 -11.96 -7.37 -20.77
C PHE A 116 -13.25 -6.59 -20.54
N PHE A 117 -13.30 -5.75 -19.50
CA PHE A 117 -14.42 -4.85 -19.24
C PHE A 117 -14.66 -3.90 -20.42
N LEU A 118 -13.59 -3.29 -20.95
CA LEU A 118 -13.67 -2.41 -22.12
C LEU A 118 -14.22 -3.11 -23.36
N ARG A 119 -13.94 -4.41 -23.51
CA ARG A 119 -14.47 -5.25 -24.59
C ARG A 119 -15.85 -5.84 -24.29
N LYS A 120 -16.46 -5.50 -23.15
CA LYS A 120 -17.73 -6.06 -22.66
C LYS A 120 -17.69 -7.59 -22.50
N ILE A 121 -16.52 -8.14 -22.12
CA ILE A 121 -16.29 -9.56 -21.86
C ILE A 121 -16.04 -9.75 -20.36
N LYS A 122 -16.58 -10.82 -19.76
CA LYS A 122 -16.31 -11.17 -18.37
C LYS A 122 -14.82 -11.49 -18.18
N CYS A 123 -14.18 -10.83 -17.23
CA CYS A 123 -12.81 -11.14 -16.86
C CYS A 123 -12.74 -12.47 -16.10
N SER A 124 -11.78 -13.33 -16.44
CA SER A 124 -11.51 -14.59 -15.73
C SER A 124 -10.61 -14.42 -14.51
N ASN A 125 -10.00 -13.25 -14.32
CA ASN A 125 -9.14 -12.97 -13.18
C ASN A 125 -9.98 -12.51 -11.98
N GLU A 126 -10.18 -13.39 -11.01
CA GLU A 126 -10.92 -13.10 -9.77
C GLU A 126 -10.23 -12.02 -8.91
N GLY A 127 -8.91 -11.88 -9.04
CA GLY A 127 -8.11 -10.89 -8.32
C GLY A 127 -7.74 -9.65 -9.14
N CYS A 128 -8.45 -9.37 -10.25
CA CYS A 128 -8.11 -8.30 -11.19
C CYS A 128 -7.88 -6.95 -10.48
N LEU A 129 -6.75 -6.30 -10.78
CA LEU A 129 -6.39 -4.99 -10.21
C LEU A 129 -7.01 -3.81 -10.99
N TYR A 130 -7.63 -4.11 -12.13
CA TYR A 130 -8.24 -3.13 -13.01
C TYR A 130 -9.74 -3.07 -12.82
N LEU A 131 -10.32 -1.92 -13.13
CA LEU A 131 -11.73 -1.63 -12.85
C LEU A 131 -12.64 -2.40 -13.82
N HIS A 132 -13.70 -3.01 -13.27
CA HIS A 132 -14.76 -3.75 -13.97
C HIS A 132 -16.12 -3.04 -13.95
N GLU A 133 -16.14 -1.78 -13.52
CA GLU A 133 -17.32 -0.92 -13.46
C GLU A 133 -16.92 0.50 -13.86
N LYS A 134 -17.88 1.33 -14.26
CA LYS A 134 -17.61 2.73 -14.59
C LYS A 134 -17.21 3.48 -13.32
N GLY A 135 -16.04 4.11 -13.32
CA GLY A 135 -15.58 4.95 -12.23
C GLY A 135 -16.44 6.22 -12.11
N ARG A 136 -16.41 6.86 -10.94
CA ARG A 136 -17.05 8.17 -10.77
C ARG A 136 -16.42 9.19 -11.73
N ASP A 137 -17.24 10.01 -12.36
CA ASP A 137 -16.76 11.03 -13.32
C ASP A 137 -15.80 12.00 -12.62
N GLU A 138 -16.11 12.39 -11.39
CA GLU A 138 -15.25 13.26 -10.59
C GLU A 138 -13.87 12.64 -10.28
N ASP A 139 -13.77 11.32 -10.22
CA ASP A 139 -12.53 10.59 -9.91
C ASP A 139 -11.84 10.07 -11.19
N SER A 140 -12.36 10.43 -12.37
CA SER A 140 -11.85 9.99 -13.67
C SER A 140 -11.04 11.09 -14.33
N PHE A 141 -9.82 10.76 -14.76
CA PHE A 141 -8.87 11.72 -15.30
C PHE A 141 -8.25 11.19 -16.58
N ALA A 142 -8.14 12.05 -17.58
CA ALA A 142 -7.34 11.77 -18.76
C ALA A 142 -5.84 11.83 -18.44
N ARG A 143 -5.02 11.22 -19.30
CA ARG A 143 -3.55 11.14 -19.14
C ARG A 143 -2.89 12.52 -19.02
N ASP A 144 -3.42 13.53 -19.70
CA ASP A 144 -2.96 14.93 -19.69
C ASP A 144 -3.41 15.71 -18.45
N GLN A 145 -4.43 15.24 -17.73
CA GLN A 145 -5.00 15.89 -16.55
C GLN A 145 -4.42 15.37 -15.22
N MET A 146 -3.28 14.68 -15.25
CA MET A 146 -2.65 14.13 -14.03
C MET A 146 -2.23 15.22 -13.02
N PHE A 147 -2.00 16.45 -13.46
CA PHE A 147 -1.75 17.57 -12.56
C PHE A 147 -3.01 17.95 -11.76
N VAL A 148 -4.19 17.88 -12.37
CA VAL A 148 -5.49 18.12 -11.71
C VAL A 148 -5.73 17.08 -10.63
N LEU A 149 -5.41 15.81 -10.94
CA LEU A 149 -5.47 14.72 -9.97
C LEU A 149 -4.64 15.04 -8.72
N LYS A 150 -3.41 15.53 -8.88
CA LYS A 150 -2.54 15.90 -7.75
C LYS A 150 -3.23 16.94 -6.85
N THR A 151 -3.71 18.04 -7.43
CA THR A 151 -4.41 19.08 -6.67
C THR A 151 -5.69 18.56 -6.00
N LYS A 152 -6.42 17.65 -6.65
CA LYS A 152 -7.61 17.03 -6.05
C LYS A 152 -7.25 16.12 -4.88
N ILE A 153 -6.18 15.33 -4.99
CA ILE A 153 -5.68 14.50 -3.88
C ILE A 153 -5.36 15.37 -2.66
N GLU A 154 -4.65 16.49 -2.86
CA GLU A 154 -4.32 17.44 -1.79
C GLU A 154 -5.58 17.99 -1.10
N LYS A 155 -6.62 18.34 -1.88
CA LYS A 155 -7.90 18.80 -1.33
C LYS A 155 -8.62 17.72 -0.51
N ILE A 156 -8.69 16.49 -1.00
CA ILE A 156 -9.34 15.37 -0.28
C ILE A 156 -8.69 15.14 1.09
N ILE A 157 -7.36 15.28 1.18
CA ILE A 157 -6.61 15.10 2.42
C ILE A 157 -6.88 16.26 3.39
N GLU A 158 -6.95 17.51 2.91
CA GLU A 158 -7.18 18.70 3.75
C GLU A 158 -8.63 18.84 4.22
N GLU A 159 -9.62 18.58 3.36
CA GLU A 159 -11.05 18.74 3.67
C GLU A 159 -11.54 17.87 4.84
N ARG A 160 -10.84 16.76 5.12
CA ARG A 160 -11.15 15.85 6.23
C ARG A 160 -10.33 16.12 7.49
N ARG A 161 -9.59 17.23 7.57
CA ARG A 161 -8.99 17.63 8.84
C ARG A 161 -10.12 17.91 9.84
N PRO A 162 -10.16 17.23 11.00
CA PRO A 162 -11.16 17.53 12.00
C PRO A 162 -11.00 18.99 12.42
N VAL A 163 -12.05 19.78 12.21
CA VAL A 163 -12.17 21.11 12.80
C VAL A 163 -12.16 20.91 14.30
N GLU A 164 -11.11 21.38 14.97
CA GLU A 164 -11.11 21.57 16.41
C GLU A 164 -12.35 22.42 16.73
N LYS A 165 -13.40 21.81 17.25
CA LYS A 165 -14.55 22.55 17.75
C LYS A 165 -14.10 23.18 19.06
N ASP A 166 -13.54 24.38 18.95
CA ASP A 166 -13.41 25.32 20.05
C ASP A 166 -14.81 25.75 20.50
N THR A 167 -15.51 24.88 21.23
CA THR A 167 -16.67 25.29 22.02
C THR A 167 -16.18 25.70 23.40
N PHE A 168 -15.68 26.93 23.52
CA PHE A 168 -15.44 27.58 24.80
C PHE A 168 -16.41 28.76 25.01
N SER A 169 -17.58 28.45 25.56
CA SER A 169 -18.36 29.20 26.57
C SER A 169 -19.76 28.55 26.62
N SER A 170 -20.42 28.26 27.74
CA SER A 170 -20.18 28.54 29.14
C SER A 170 -21.06 27.59 29.98
N GLY A 171 -20.53 27.11 31.11
CA GLY A 171 -21.23 26.70 32.33
C GLY A 171 -22.38 25.68 32.29
N ALA A 172 -22.14 24.44 32.77
CA ALA A 172 -22.76 23.90 34.00
C ALA A 172 -22.38 22.42 34.28
N LYS A 173 -21.65 22.23 35.39
CA LYS A 173 -21.65 21.14 36.38
C LYS A 173 -21.51 19.65 35.97
N ALA A 174 -20.32 19.14 36.33
CA ALA A 174 -19.89 17.79 36.74
C ALA A 174 -20.94 16.66 36.95
N SER A 175 -20.73 15.52 36.31
CA SER A 175 -20.32 14.22 36.92
C SER A 175 -20.01 13.20 35.81
N ASP A 176 -19.18 12.21 36.12
CA ASP A 176 -18.63 11.13 35.26
C ASP A 176 -17.37 11.49 34.45
N SER A 177 -16.34 11.88 35.19
CA SER A 177 -14.94 11.74 34.77
C SER A 177 -14.55 10.26 34.84
N ASP A 178 -14.17 9.67 33.70
CA ASP A 178 -13.08 8.69 33.56
C ASP A 178 -12.94 8.13 32.12
N ASN A 179 -13.82 8.47 31.15
CA ASN A 179 -13.80 7.85 29.81
C ASN A 179 -13.47 8.77 28.62
N ILE A 180 -12.93 9.98 28.82
CA ILE A 180 -12.63 10.91 27.72
C ILE A 180 -11.18 10.77 27.21
N GLU A 181 -10.23 10.43 28.08
CA GLU A 181 -8.83 10.24 27.67
C GLU A 181 -8.65 8.95 26.85
N GLU A 182 -9.36 7.87 27.20
CA GLU A 182 -9.27 6.57 26.53
C GLU A 182 -9.90 6.58 25.11
N LEU A 183 -10.93 7.40 24.88
CA LEU A 183 -11.53 7.59 23.55
C LEU A 183 -10.73 8.52 22.64
N SER A 184 -9.96 9.45 23.22
CA SER A 184 -9.03 10.30 22.47
C SER A 184 -7.79 9.52 21.99
N ALA A 185 -7.35 8.52 22.77
CA ALA A 185 -6.25 7.63 22.43
C ALA A 185 -6.62 6.61 21.33
N LEU A 186 -7.91 6.28 21.17
CA LEU A 186 -8.42 5.40 20.11
C LEU A 186 -8.36 6.02 18.70
N PHE A 187 -8.21 7.35 18.59
CA PHE A 187 -8.20 8.08 17.32
C PHE A 187 -6.84 8.71 16.98
N LEU A 188 -5.81 8.48 17.79
CA LEU A 188 -4.47 9.03 17.56
C LEU A 188 -3.46 7.91 17.35
N PHE A 189 -3.75 6.98 16.44
CA PHE A 189 -2.70 6.06 15.99
C PHE A 189 -1.58 6.88 15.35
N LYS A 190 -0.44 6.94 16.03
CA LYS A 190 0.82 7.44 15.47
C LYS A 190 1.67 6.22 15.16
N PRO A 191 2.09 6.01 13.91
CA PRO A 191 3.03 4.94 13.60
C PRO A 191 4.28 5.14 14.44
N GLU A 192 4.66 4.14 15.22
CA GLU A 192 5.87 4.19 16.03
C GLU A 192 7.06 4.36 15.09
N TYR A 193 7.94 5.32 15.41
CA TYR A 193 9.18 5.52 14.65
C TYR A 193 10.01 4.24 14.67
N VAL A 194 10.06 3.52 13.54
CA VAL A 194 10.88 2.32 13.42
C VAL A 194 12.27 2.74 12.98
N ALA A 195 13.07 3.19 13.94
CA ALA A 195 14.52 3.23 13.79
C ALA A 195 15.01 1.81 13.49
N ALA A 196 16.07 1.67 12.68
CA ALA A 196 16.74 0.39 12.47
C ALA A 196 17.40 -0.09 13.80
N GLN A 197 16.59 -0.59 14.73
CA GLN A 197 17.06 -1.09 16.02
C GLN A 197 17.25 -2.60 15.91
N LYS A 198 18.53 -2.97 16.07
CA LYS A 198 19.19 -4.28 16.01
C LYS A 198 18.65 -5.35 16.98
N HIS A 199 17.35 -5.44 17.20
CA HIS A 199 16.75 -6.27 18.25
C HIS A 199 15.48 -6.99 17.78
N TYR A 200 15.58 -7.68 16.63
CA TYR A 200 14.54 -8.59 16.13
C TYR A 200 14.92 -10.08 16.27
N ASP A 201 15.77 -10.41 17.24
CA ASP A 201 16.22 -11.78 17.50
C ASP A 201 15.28 -12.59 18.43
N SER A 202 14.09 -12.09 18.80
CA SER A 202 13.14 -12.86 19.63
C SER A 202 11.91 -13.40 18.89
N CYS A 203 11.72 -13.07 17.61
CA CYS A 203 10.81 -13.85 16.77
C CYS A 203 11.56 -15.10 16.35
N GLN A 204 11.35 -16.19 17.10
CA GLN A 204 11.87 -17.51 16.80
C GLN A 204 11.79 -17.80 15.31
N PHE A 205 12.97 -17.79 14.72
CA PHE A 205 13.38 -18.37 13.46
C PHE A 205 12.61 -19.68 13.22
N ASN A 206 11.55 -19.65 12.40
CA ASN A 206 10.94 -20.89 11.91
C ASN A 206 11.72 -21.32 10.65
N PRO A 207 12.58 -22.36 10.72
CA PRO A 207 13.56 -22.66 9.67
C PRO A 207 12.96 -23.33 8.42
N PHE A 208 11.64 -23.32 8.25
CA PHE A 208 10.95 -24.23 7.32
C PHE A 208 10.77 -23.72 5.88
N TYR A 209 11.28 -22.55 5.53
CA TYR A 209 11.36 -22.12 4.12
C TYR A 209 12.81 -22.01 3.64
N ARG A 210 13.52 -23.14 3.70
CA ARG A 210 14.64 -23.39 2.79
C ARG A 210 14.10 -24.17 1.60
N ARG A 211 14.19 -23.58 0.40
CA ARG A 211 14.02 -24.32 -0.86
C ARG A 211 14.88 -25.58 -0.79
N THR A 212 14.23 -26.72 -0.96
CA THR A 212 14.84 -27.96 -1.44
C THR A 212 15.45 -27.66 -2.80
N SER A 213 16.76 -27.49 -2.86
CA SER A 213 17.53 -27.86 -4.04
C SER A 213 17.91 -29.32 -3.83
N ASP A 214 17.28 -30.19 -4.61
CA ASP A 214 17.75 -31.54 -4.84
C ASP A 214 19.22 -31.48 -5.29
N ASP A 215 20.07 -32.20 -4.56
CA ASP A 215 21.19 -32.94 -5.14
C ASP A 215 21.53 -34.07 -4.15
N SER A 216 20.86 -35.18 -4.37
CA SER A 216 21.23 -36.49 -3.86
C SER A 216 22.58 -36.89 -4.44
N HIS A 217 23.57 -37.17 -3.60
CA HIS A 217 24.34 -38.41 -3.70
C HIS A 217 25.03 -38.74 -2.37
N GLU A 218 24.56 -39.85 -1.83
CA GLU A 218 24.94 -40.55 -0.61
C GLU A 218 26.23 -41.35 -0.81
N SER A 219 27.11 -41.35 0.20
CA SER A 219 27.53 -42.55 0.97
C SER A 219 28.97 -42.45 1.46
N ALA A 220 29.13 -42.75 2.76
CA ALA A 220 30.40 -42.78 3.46
C ALA A 220 31.01 -44.19 3.41
N SER A 221 32.34 -44.20 3.32
CA SER A 221 33.34 -45.17 3.81
C SER A 221 32.98 -46.67 3.94
N LEU A 222 33.81 -47.53 3.35
CA LEU A 222 34.50 -48.65 4.01
C LEU A 222 35.59 -49.16 3.06
N GLY A 223 36.82 -49.34 3.56
CA GLY A 223 37.93 -49.86 2.77
C GLY A 223 38.04 -51.39 2.85
N VAL A 224 38.32 -52.05 1.73
CA VAL A 224 39.04 -53.34 1.63
C VAL A 224 39.75 -53.41 0.26
N ARG A 225 40.95 -54.00 0.27
CA ARG A 225 41.94 -54.22 -0.81
C ARG A 225 41.46 -55.08 -1.99
N SER A 226 42.12 -54.92 -3.16
CA SER A 226 42.70 -55.97 -4.06
C SER A 226 42.72 -55.44 -5.52
N ILE A 227 43.87 -55.07 -6.12
CA ILE A 227 44.84 -55.86 -6.92
C ILE A 227 44.27 -56.49 -8.22
N CYS A 228 44.81 -56.01 -9.36
CA CYS A 228 45.02 -56.59 -10.71
C CYS A 228 43.86 -57.25 -11.50
N ALA A 229 43.70 -56.89 -12.79
CA ALA A 229 44.36 -57.54 -13.95
C ALA A 229 43.69 -57.19 -15.30
N GLU A 230 44.53 -56.96 -16.33
CA GLU A 230 44.35 -57.21 -17.78
C GLU A 230 43.21 -56.48 -18.53
N LYS A 231 43.44 -55.76 -19.65
CA LYS A 231 44.36 -55.91 -20.80
C LYS A 231 44.74 -54.55 -21.36
#